data_AF-A0A1L7VJM8-F1
#
_entry.id   AF-A0A1L7VJM8-F1
#
_cell.length_a   1.000
_cell.length_b   1.000
_cell.length_c   1.000
_cell.angle_alpha   90.00
_cell.angle_beta   90.00
_cell.angle_gamma   90.00
#
_symmetry.space_group_name_H-M   'P 1'
#
loop_
_entity.id
_entity.type
_entity.pdbx_description
1 polymer ?
#
loop_
_entity_poly.entity_id
_entity_poly.type
_entity_poly.pdbx_seq_one_letter_code
_entity_poly.pdbx_strand_id
1 'polypeptide(L)'
;MAPKCWFLSMAVLVTTLHLSIQHDPVKDFCRRFGHQTAVVDRKLYIDGGLINWKPLETDPKNYTNTWLIWHDLDHNSKDNMPQIHANLSKNVSVPSVHGGALWADDVNYRLFLFGGEFFSGSPTTSNFMSYDIWYGQWDDFGPPSDDIKRVSYGASTTVKERGEGYYYGGYLSRASVPDWSGERHATSDLIRYQMDSNTWAKLSGPDDTKRAEGVMTFIPASDRGMLVYFGGLQDPGDNGTMVPQPLDEIFIYDMISNKWHVQRANGTIPESRARFCAGAVWAEDRSSYNIYINGGHGLEGPGFDDVYILSLPSFTWIKSYPLDQNGTGYYPSHSLSCDVVNQGSQMLTIGGAFPKDETCDVEEVWGVHNIDLGNQIKSNFKKVWAGYEPSLFGYKVPSFVTSVIGGTEDGGATKLKPDYGFVNHDLGTLLSMKATFTNRTRLDDGRTDPRASESEGGASSKAGLSKGAIIGIAVGAGVVMLAVLIGLWLLRRKRKIQRDIQSAPTTESFYSVPYMPQTSSPLNFPQSPERWRRGSPGVREYEGEDPGQVHYWRPFQVNVEPCEMDGQGTRLPETHAEIEFIRSRGFSH
;
A
#
# COMPACT_ATOMS: atom_id res chain seq x y z
N MET A 1 42.00 68.25 23.79
CA MET A 1 40.82 68.35 24.69
C MET A 1 39.57 68.31 23.83
N ALA A 2 38.75 67.26 24.02
CA ALA A 2 37.34 67.04 23.62
C ALA A 2 36.88 67.23 22.15
N PRO A 3 35.82 66.52 21.67
CA PRO A 3 35.35 65.19 22.06
C PRO A 3 35.11 64.24 20.85
N LYS A 4 35.13 62.94 21.12
CA LYS A 4 34.74 61.86 20.19
C LYS A 4 33.21 61.77 20.15
N CYS A 5 32.60 62.01 18.99
CA CYS A 5 31.21 61.64 18.72
C CYS A 5 31.16 60.19 18.22
N TRP A 6 30.65 59.30 19.05
CA TRP A 6 30.24 57.96 18.64
C TRP A 6 28.81 58.04 18.11
N PHE A 7 28.63 57.92 16.80
CA PHE A 7 27.34 57.62 16.22
C PHE A 7 27.07 56.12 16.40
N LEU A 8 26.18 55.78 17.33
CA LEU A 8 25.60 54.45 17.41
C LEU A 8 24.61 54.30 16.23
N SER A 9 25.00 53.55 15.20
CA SER A 9 24.05 53.02 14.22
C SER A 9 23.30 51.84 14.86
N MET A 10 22.05 52.07 15.30
CA MET A 10 21.12 50.99 15.57
C MET A 10 20.68 50.37 14.24
N ALA A 11 21.33 49.28 13.84
CA ALA A 11 20.80 48.39 12.82
C ALA A 11 19.63 47.60 13.44
N VAL A 12 18.40 47.96 13.08
CA VAL A 12 17.22 47.14 13.38
C VAL A 12 17.26 45.95 12.42
N LEU A 13 17.73 44.80 12.90
CA LEU A 13 17.61 43.52 12.20
C LEU A 13 16.12 43.12 12.25
N VAL A 14 15.40 43.35 11.15
CA VAL A 14 14.08 42.74 10.94
C VAL A 14 14.32 41.27 10.63
N THR A 15 14.31 40.42 11.67
CA THR A 15 14.21 38.97 11.48
C THR A 15 12.79 38.67 11.01
N THR A 16 12.63 38.43 9.72
CA THR A 16 11.42 37.82 9.18
C THR A 16 11.32 36.41 9.75
N LEU A 17 10.55 36.25 10.82
CA LEU A 17 10.02 34.95 11.23
C LEU A 17 9.14 34.47 10.08
N HIS A 18 9.70 33.63 9.20
CA HIS A 18 8.87 32.76 8.38
C HIS A 18 8.13 31.85 9.35
N LEU A 19 6.85 32.12 9.59
CA LEU A 19 5.96 31.10 10.12
C LEU A 19 6.01 29.93 9.13
N SER A 20 6.70 28.86 9.51
CA SER A 20 6.64 27.60 8.80
C SER A 20 5.18 27.15 8.84
N ILE A 21 4.53 27.16 7.68
CA ILE A 21 3.18 26.60 7.53
C ILE A 21 3.33 25.11 7.79
N GLN A 22 2.81 24.64 8.94
CA GLN A 22 2.73 23.22 9.23
C GLN A 22 1.53 22.68 8.46
N HIS A 23 1.80 21.95 7.37
CA HIS A 23 0.76 21.28 6.60
C HIS A 23 0.11 20.17 7.41
N ASP A 24 -1.22 20.11 7.36
CA ASP A 24 -2.06 19.08 7.95
C ASP A 24 -2.11 17.87 6.99
N PRO A 25 -1.68 16.66 7.41
CA PRO A 25 -1.59 15.46 6.58
C PRO A 25 -2.94 14.91 6.12
N VAL A 26 -4.05 15.47 6.63
CA VAL A 26 -5.42 15.11 6.27
C VAL A 26 -6.05 16.20 5.41
N LYS A 27 -5.88 17.48 5.78
CA LYS A 27 -6.54 18.60 5.08
C LYS A 27 -5.77 19.09 3.85
N ASP A 28 -4.45 19.14 3.96
CA ASP A 28 -3.58 19.72 2.93
C ASP A 28 -3.01 18.63 1.99
N PHE A 29 -3.35 17.36 2.24
CA PHE A 29 -2.89 16.21 1.47
C PHE A 29 -3.19 16.35 -0.02
N CYS A 30 -2.19 16.09 -0.87
CA CYS A 30 -2.40 15.99 -2.31
C CYS A 30 -2.01 14.62 -2.88
N ARG A 31 -0.78 14.16 -2.60
CA ARG A 31 -0.25 12.87 -3.08
C ARG A 31 0.77 12.31 -2.10
N ARG A 32 0.93 10.98 -2.04
CA ARG A 32 2.01 10.32 -1.29
C ARG A 32 2.60 9.17 -2.08
N PHE A 33 3.90 8.90 -1.94
CA PHE A 33 4.56 7.80 -2.64
C PHE A 33 5.86 7.37 -1.98
N GLY A 34 6.26 6.12 -2.22
CA GLY A 34 7.44 5.50 -1.61
C GLY A 34 7.31 5.30 -0.10
N HIS A 35 6.10 5.42 0.44
CA HIS A 35 5.78 5.17 1.85
C HIS A 35 5.69 3.66 2.11
N GLN A 36 5.66 3.29 3.38
CA GLN A 36 5.51 1.91 3.83
C GLN A 36 4.16 1.74 4.52
N THR A 37 3.51 0.60 4.31
CA THR A 37 2.23 0.28 4.95
C THR A 37 2.25 -1.06 5.64
N ALA A 38 1.39 -1.18 6.64
CA ALA A 38 1.20 -2.40 7.41
C ALA A 38 -0.20 -2.42 8.03
N VAL A 39 -0.85 -3.57 8.03
CA VAL A 39 -2.17 -3.74 8.68
C VAL A 39 -2.01 -4.49 9.98
N VAL A 40 -2.44 -3.89 11.10
CA VAL A 40 -2.55 -4.54 12.41
C VAL A 40 -3.90 -4.20 13.03
N ASP A 41 -4.62 -5.23 13.51
CA ASP A 41 -5.89 -5.09 14.22
C ASP A 41 -6.87 -4.10 13.57
N ARG A 42 -7.24 -4.39 12.32
CA ARG A 42 -8.19 -3.59 11.52
C ARG A 42 -7.76 -2.13 11.29
N LYS A 43 -6.47 -1.81 11.46
CA LYS A 43 -5.89 -0.50 11.12
C LYS A 43 -4.80 -0.65 10.10
N LEU A 44 -4.89 0.09 9.00
CA LEU A 44 -3.82 0.20 8.01
C LEU A 44 -2.97 1.41 8.36
N TYR A 45 -1.73 1.18 8.78
CA TYR A 45 -0.76 2.22 9.11
C TYR A 45 0.02 2.63 7.88
N ILE A 46 0.33 3.92 7.77
CA ILE A 46 1.19 4.51 6.74
C ILE A 46 2.32 5.26 7.47
N ASP A 47 3.56 4.87 7.22
CA ASP A 47 4.74 5.58 7.68
C ASP A 47 5.54 6.13 6.48
N GLY A 48 6.17 7.29 6.67
CA GLY A 48 7.22 7.77 5.79
C GLY A 48 6.79 8.03 4.34
N GLY A 49 7.75 7.89 3.44
CA GLY A 49 7.60 8.25 2.03
C GLY A 49 7.77 9.74 1.75
N LEU A 50 7.33 10.11 0.55
CA LEU A 50 7.25 11.48 0.07
C LEU A 50 5.80 11.93 0.01
N ILE A 51 5.58 13.22 0.20
CA ILE A 51 4.26 13.85 0.16
C ILE A 51 4.32 15.14 -0.67
N ASN A 52 3.27 15.36 -1.45
CA ASN A 52 2.96 16.67 -2.03
C ASN A 52 1.77 17.28 -1.30
N TRP A 53 1.80 18.60 -1.16
CA TRP A 53 0.75 19.39 -0.52
C TRP A 53 -0.06 20.17 -1.55
N LYS A 54 -1.32 20.48 -1.25
CA LYS A 54 -2.14 21.32 -2.12
C LYS A 54 -1.65 22.79 -2.10
N PRO A 55 -1.77 23.54 -3.22
CA PRO A 55 -2.13 23.09 -4.56
C PRO A 55 -0.90 22.62 -5.34
N LEU A 56 -0.98 21.44 -5.97
CA LEU A 56 0.13 20.82 -6.70
C LEU A 56 0.58 21.64 -7.91
N GLU A 57 -0.36 22.35 -8.53
CA GLU A 57 -0.16 23.18 -9.71
C GLU A 57 0.78 24.37 -9.41
N THR A 58 0.81 24.81 -8.15
CA THR A 58 1.62 25.96 -7.71
C THR A 58 2.82 25.58 -6.85
N ASP A 59 2.80 24.41 -6.21
CA ASP A 59 3.93 23.88 -5.44
C ASP A 59 4.14 22.37 -5.72
N PRO A 60 4.72 22.00 -6.88
CA PRO A 60 4.92 20.61 -7.28
C PRO A 60 6.09 19.93 -6.54
N LYS A 61 6.50 20.46 -5.38
CA LYS A 61 7.68 19.98 -4.64
C LYS A 61 7.35 18.72 -3.85
N ASN A 62 8.32 17.81 -3.83
CA ASN A 62 8.30 16.65 -2.96
C ASN A 62 8.84 17.02 -1.59
N TYR A 63 8.09 16.67 -0.55
CA TYR A 63 8.50 16.83 0.84
C TYR A 63 8.67 15.46 1.49
N THR A 64 9.60 15.35 2.44
CA THR A 64 9.67 14.17 3.31
C THR A 64 8.39 14.09 4.15
N ASN A 65 7.68 12.97 4.07
CA ASN A 65 6.53 12.73 4.93
C ASN A 65 7.01 12.27 6.32
N THR A 66 6.84 13.12 7.32
CA THR A 66 7.26 12.86 8.69
C THR A 66 6.15 12.30 9.58
N TRP A 67 4.99 11.98 9.01
CA TRP A 67 3.83 11.52 9.74
C TRP A 67 3.74 10.01 9.80
N LEU A 68 3.33 9.48 10.95
CA LEU A 68 2.72 8.17 11.10
C LEU A 68 1.21 8.38 11.17
N ILE A 69 0.46 7.82 10.23
CA ILE A 69 -1.01 7.94 10.16
C ILE A 69 -1.63 6.56 9.96
N TRP A 70 -2.95 6.47 10.07
CA TRP A 70 -3.64 5.21 9.86
C TRP A 70 -5.04 5.39 9.27
N HIS A 71 -5.49 4.38 8.53
CA HIS A 71 -6.87 4.23 8.09
C HIS A 71 -7.61 3.23 8.97
N ASP A 72 -8.81 3.60 9.40
CA ASP A 72 -9.77 2.74 10.08
C ASP A 72 -10.47 1.83 9.07
N LEU A 73 -10.26 0.52 9.20
CA LEU A 73 -10.85 -0.46 8.30
C LEU A 73 -12.24 -0.93 8.73
N ASP A 74 -12.77 -0.45 9.85
CA ASP A 74 -14.13 -0.73 10.33
C ASP A 74 -15.12 0.36 9.91
N HIS A 75 -14.64 1.57 9.56
CA HIS A 75 -15.49 2.71 9.22
C HIS A 75 -15.09 3.37 7.90
N ASN A 76 -16.09 3.55 7.02
CA ASN A 76 -15.93 4.29 5.78
C ASN A 76 -16.07 5.80 5.99
N SER A 77 -15.33 6.52 5.16
CA SER A 77 -15.40 7.96 4.95
C SER A 77 -16.22 8.28 3.68
N LYS A 78 -15.88 9.37 2.99
CA LYS A 78 -16.47 9.68 1.68
C LYS A 78 -16.09 8.64 0.64
N ASP A 79 -16.95 8.50 -0.38
CA ASP A 79 -16.78 7.62 -1.53
C ASP A 79 -16.45 6.15 -1.17
N ASN A 80 -16.91 5.73 0.02
CA ASN A 80 -16.72 4.40 0.58
C ASN A 80 -15.25 4.00 0.71
N MET A 81 -14.34 4.92 1.07
CA MET A 81 -12.95 4.57 1.41
C MET A 81 -12.70 4.61 2.93
N PRO A 82 -11.77 3.81 3.47
CA PRO A 82 -11.41 3.81 4.89
C PRO A 82 -11.10 5.20 5.46
N GLN A 83 -11.64 5.54 6.63
CA GLN A 83 -11.42 6.83 7.27
C GLN A 83 -9.97 7.01 7.74
N ILE A 84 -9.32 8.12 7.39
CA ILE A 84 -7.95 8.43 7.83
C ILE A 84 -7.92 9.13 9.20
N HIS A 85 -6.85 8.89 9.96
CA HIS A 85 -6.55 9.51 11.24
C HIS A 85 -5.07 9.88 11.33
N ALA A 86 -4.79 11.11 11.76
CA ALA A 86 -3.44 11.64 11.97
C ALA A 86 -3.22 12.06 13.44
N ASN A 87 -3.59 11.17 14.36
CA ASN A 87 -3.51 11.39 15.80
C ASN A 87 -2.36 10.63 16.48
N LEU A 88 -1.42 10.08 15.70
CA LEU A 88 -0.25 9.36 16.21
C LEU A 88 0.96 10.29 16.22
N SER A 89 1.87 10.06 17.17
CA SER A 89 3.10 10.86 17.30
C SER A 89 4.28 10.13 16.73
N LYS A 90 5.13 10.84 15.97
CA LYS A 90 6.42 10.36 15.49
C LYS A 90 7.50 11.35 15.91
N ASN A 91 8.46 10.89 16.71
CA ASN A 91 9.56 11.73 17.19
C ASN A 91 10.56 11.99 16.05
N VAL A 92 11.25 13.13 16.09
CA VAL A 92 12.27 13.51 15.10
C VAL A 92 13.47 12.57 15.07
N SER A 93 13.68 11.78 16.13
CA SER A 93 14.69 10.72 16.18
C SER A 93 14.32 9.50 15.34
N VAL A 94 13.03 9.33 14.99
CA VAL A 94 12.55 8.23 14.17
C VAL A 94 12.75 8.62 12.69
N PRO A 95 13.46 7.80 11.91
CA PRO A 95 13.78 8.12 10.53
C PRO A 95 12.49 8.22 9.69
N SER A 96 12.42 9.26 8.87
CA SER A 96 11.36 9.43 7.87
C SER A 96 11.97 9.14 6.50
N VAL A 97 11.79 7.90 6.07
CA VAL A 97 12.44 7.32 4.89
C VAL A 97 11.42 6.92 3.83
N HIS A 98 11.87 6.83 2.59
CA HIS A 98 11.11 6.25 1.49
C HIS A 98 11.77 4.96 0.98
N GLY A 99 10.99 4.07 0.37
CA GLY A 99 11.49 2.77 -0.13
C GLY A 99 11.91 1.80 0.98
N GLY A 100 11.35 1.93 2.18
CA GLY A 100 11.60 0.98 3.28
C GLY A 100 10.55 -0.13 3.35
N ALA A 101 10.49 -0.81 4.49
CA ALA A 101 9.45 -1.76 4.85
C ALA A 101 8.87 -1.44 6.24
N LEU A 102 7.58 -1.73 6.42
CA LEU A 102 6.90 -1.70 7.71
C LEU A 102 6.34 -3.11 7.96
N TRP A 103 6.94 -3.85 8.91
CA TRP A 103 6.49 -5.21 9.21
C TRP A 103 5.50 -5.22 10.36
N ALA A 104 4.38 -5.92 10.16
CA ALA A 104 3.28 -6.02 11.10
C ALA A 104 3.46 -7.19 12.08
N ASP A 105 3.30 -6.92 13.37
CA ASP A 105 3.15 -7.96 14.39
C ASP A 105 1.78 -7.89 15.05
N ASP A 106 0.85 -8.69 14.55
CA ASP A 106 -0.53 -8.74 15.06
C ASP A 106 -0.62 -9.32 16.48
N VAL A 107 0.38 -10.11 16.90
CA VAL A 107 0.37 -10.81 18.19
C VAL A 107 0.86 -9.88 19.30
N ASN A 108 1.94 -9.15 19.05
CA ASN A 108 2.53 -8.22 20.02
C ASN A 108 2.04 -6.77 19.83
N TYR A 109 1.22 -6.52 18.81
CA TYR A 109 0.69 -5.21 18.43
C TYR A 109 1.80 -4.17 18.17
N ARG A 110 2.72 -4.53 17.28
CA ARG A 110 3.86 -3.68 16.94
C ARG A 110 4.04 -3.55 15.43
N LEU A 111 4.64 -2.45 15.03
CA LEU A 111 5.14 -2.24 13.67
C LEU A 111 6.66 -2.14 13.74
N PHE A 112 7.36 -2.67 12.75
CA PHE A 112 8.82 -2.61 12.67
C PHE A 112 9.25 -1.93 11.37
N LEU A 113 9.99 -0.83 11.48
CA LEU A 113 10.50 -0.06 10.35
C LEU A 113 11.91 -0.54 9.99
N PHE A 114 12.05 -1.13 8.80
CA PHE A 114 13.34 -1.57 8.25
C PHE A 114 13.66 -0.91 6.91
N GLY A 115 14.94 -0.66 6.67
CA GLY A 115 15.42 -0.13 5.39
C GLY A 115 15.03 1.33 5.13
N GLY A 116 14.94 1.65 3.84
CA GLY A 116 14.59 2.96 3.30
C GLY A 116 15.76 3.93 3.17
N GLU A 117 15.55 4.99 2.40
CA GLU A 117 16.51 6.07 2.20
C GLU A 117 15.91 7.45 2.53
N PHE A 118 16.78 8.40 2.84
CA PHE A 118 16.43 9.77 3.17
C PHE A 118 16.37 10.59 1.87
N PHE A 119 15.26 11.31 1.68
CA PHE A 119 15.09 12.21 0.54
C PHE A 119 15.98 13.45 0.63
N SER A 120 16.11 13.99 1.83
CA SER A 120 16.97 15.13 2.14
C SER A 120 17.74 14.88 3.44
N GLY A 121 18.94 15.43 3.52
CA GLY A 121 19.87 15.17 4.62
C GLY A 121 20.70 13.89 4.41
N SER A 122 21.45 13.52 5.44
CA SER A 122 22.25 12.29 5.45
C SER A 122 21.76 11.37 6.57
N PRO A 123 21.82 10.04 6.38
CA PRO A 123 21.51 9.09 7.44
C PRO A 123 22.35 9.38 8.68
N THR A 124 21.69 9.69 9.79
CA THR A 124 22.36 9.90 11.08
C THR A 124 22.47 8.60 11.88
N THR A 125 21.64 7.60 11.56
CA THR A 125 21.59 6.31 12.24
C THR A 125 21.01 5.21 11.35
N SER A 126 21.50 3.98 11.52
CA SER A 126 20.95 2.75 10.91
C SER A 126 20.07 1.95 11.88
N ASN A 127 19.65 2.56 12.99
CA ASN A 127 18.86 1.87 14.02
C ASN A 127 17.52 1.38 13.47
N PHE A 128 17.16 0.19 13.96
CA PHE A 128 15.91 -0.49 13.73
C PHE A 128 14.87 0.03 14.71
N MET A 129 13.74 0.51 14.20
CA MET A 129 12.72 1.18 15.00
C MET A 129 11.47 0.34 15.05
N SER A 130 10.80 0.34 16.20
CA SER A 130 9.50 -0.31 16.36
C SER A 130 8.48 0.62 16.95
N TYR A 131 7.29 0.71 16.35
CA TYR A 131 6.16 1.42 16.93
C TYR A 131 5.33 0.45 17.77
N ASP A 132 5.21 0.73 19.07
CA ASP A 132 4.28 0.03 19.96
C ASP A 132 2.89 0.67 19.84
N ILE A 133 1.95 -0.07 19.28
CA ILE A 133 0.60 0.44 18.98
C ILE A 133 -0.18 0.75 20.27
N TRP A 134 0.08 0.01 21.35
CA TRP A 134 -0.63 0.19 22.62
C TRP A 134 -0.20 1.44 23.36
N TYR A 135 1.11 1.64 23.47
CA TYR A 135 1.66 2.81 24.13
C TYR A 135 1.66 4.05 23.23
N GLY A 136 1.47 3.86 21.92
CA GLY A 136 1.48 4.96 20.95
C GLY A 136 2.85 5.62 20.85
N GLN A 137 3.93 4.83 20.94
CA GLN A 137 5.30 5.33 20.99
C GLN A 137 6.25 4.50 20.12
N TRP A 138 7.34 5.12 19.71
CA TRP A 138 8.44 4.47 19.01
C TRP A 138 9.54 4.08 19.98
N ASP A 139 9.97 2.83 19.87
CA ASP A 139 11.09 2.25 20.61
C ASP A 139 12.26 1.99 19.65
N ASP A 140 13.48 2.28 20.11
CA ASP A 140 14.72 2.05 19.39
C ASP A 140 15.28 0.67 19.77
N PHE A 141 15.39 -0.23 18.79
CA PHE A 141 15.90 -1.59 18.98
C PHE A 141 17.40 -1.68 18.71
N GLY A 142 18.09 -0.55 18.53
CA GLY A 142 19.49 -0.46 18.18
C GLY A 142 19.74 -0.78 16.70
N PRO A 143 21.00 -0.80 16.27
CA PRO A 143 21.34 -1.24 14.92
C PRO A 143 20.98 -2.72 14.72
N PRO A 144 20.60 -3.13 13.49
CA PRO A 144 20.63 -4.53 13.09
C PRO A 144 22.02 -5.18 13.35
N SER A 145 22.13 -6.51 13.19
CA SER A 145 23.45 -7.17 13.28
C SER A 145 24.49 -6.48 12.36
N ASP A 146 25.77 -6.51 12.75
CA ASP A 146 26.84 -5.69 12.13
C ASP A 146 26.93 -5.80 10.59
N ASP A 147 26.53 -6.95 10.04
CA ASP A 147 26.55 -7.31 8.62
C ASP A 147 25.29 -6.88 7.84
N ILE A 148 24.25 -6.41 8.51
CA ILE A 148 23.00 -5.96 7.90
C ILE A 148 22.99 -4.44 7.83
N LYS A 149 22.82 -3.90 6.62
CA LYS A 149 22.78 -2.47 6.34
C LYS A 149 21.37 -2.02 6.00
N ARG A 150 21.09 -0.72 6.19
CA ARG A 150 19.84 -0.09 5.76
C ARG A 150 19.84 -0.02 4.23
N VAL A 151 19.12 -0.93 3.60
CA VAL A 151 18.87 -0.95 2.15
C VAL A 151 17.56 -0.22 1.81
N SER A 152 17.47 0.36 0.62
CA SER A 152 16.25 1.00 0.12
C SER A 152 15.69 0.28 -1.11
N TYR A 153 14.39 0.36 -1.31
CA TYR A 153 13.67 -0.23 -2.44
C TYR A 153 13.99 -1.72 -2.68
N GLY A 154 14.23 -2.52 -1.65
CA GLY A 154 14.19 -3.98 -1.77
C GLY A 154 12.76 -4.51 -1.66
N ALA A 155 12.59 -5.78 -2.02
CA ALA A 155 11.31 -6.45 -1.91
C ALA A 155 11.08 -6.90 -0.47
N SER A 156 9.89 -6.71 0.08
CA SER A 156 9.62 -6.99 1.49
C SER A 156 8.28 -7.66 1.69
N THR A 157 8.19 -8.55 2.69
CA THR A 157 6.94 -9.13 3.15
C THR A 157 6.99 -9.48 4.63
N THR A 158 5.82 -9.68 5.23
CA THR A 158 5.70 -10.15 6.62
C THR A 158 5.00 -11.49 6.64
N VAL A 159 5.54 -12.45 7.39
CA VAL A 159 4.91 -13.74 7.67
C VAL A 159 4.37 -13.70 9.10
N LYS A 160 3.12 -13.22 9.21
CA LYS A 160 2.47 -12.89 10.48
C LYS A 160 2.33 -14.10 11.41
N GLU A 161 2.03 -15.26 10.83
CA GLU A 161 1.88 -16.54 11.52
C GLU A 161 3.18 -17.02 12.18
N ARG A 162 4.34 -16.50 11.72
CA ARG A 162 5.66 -16.84 12.24
C ARG A 162 6.35 -15.69 12.96
N GLY A 163 5.80 -14.48 12.90
CA GLY A 163 6.45 -13.30 13.47
C GLY A 163 7.76 -12.98 12.77
N GLU A 164 7.77 -13.10 11.45
CA GLU A 164 8.98 -12.94 10.65
C GLU A 164 8.81 -11.81 9.63
N GLY A 165 9.73 -10.85 9.62
CA GLY A 165 9.89 -9.87 8.55
C GLY A 165 10.96 -10.33 7.57
N TYR A 166 10.71 -10.22 6.27
CA TYR A 166 11.67 -10.55 5.22
C TYR A 166 11.94 -9.34 4.32
N TYR A 167 13.20 -9.14 3.94
CA TYR A 167 13.63 -8.13 2.99
C TYR A 167 14.65 -8.72 2.02
N TYR A 168 14.43 -8.59 0.71
CA TYR A 168 15.32 -9.12 -0.31
C TYR A 168 15.86 -8.01 -1.20
N GLY A 169 17.19 -7.98 -1.35
CA GLY A 169 17.88 -7.02 -2.18
C GLY A 169 17.71 -5.57 -1.71
N GLY A 170 17.63 -4.66 -2.68
CA GLY A 170 17.56 -3.20 -2.45
C GLY A 170 18.92 -2.52 -2.55
N TYR A 171 18.91 -1.20 -2.58
CA TYR A 171 20.06 -0.34 -2.83
C TYR A 171 20.79 0.06 -1.56
N LEU A 172 22.11 0.08 -1.67
CA LEU A 172 23.01 0.79 -0.78
C LEU A 172 23.41 2.11 -1.45
N SER A 173 23.32 3.21 -0.71
CA SER A 173 23.71 4.53 -1.20
C SER A 173 24.02 5.49 -0.06
N ARG A 174 24.54 6.67 -0.40
CA ARG A 174 24.70 7.81 0.52
C ARG A 174 23.39 8.27 1.19
N ALA A 175 22.25 7.92 0.60
CA ALA A 175 20.94 8.27 1.13
C ALA A 175 20.41 7.21 2.11
N SER A 176 20.96 6.00 2.14
CA SER A 176 20.50 4.92 3.03
C SER A 176 21.53 4.52 4.09
N VAL A 177 22.83 4.58 3.77
CA VAL A 177 23.90 4.12 4.66
C VAL A 177 24.80 5.30 5.08
N PRO A 178 25.04 5.51 6.39
CA PRO A 178 26.02 6.48 6.88
C PRO A 178 27.41 6.25 6.30
N ASP A 179 28.14 7.32 6.01
CA ASP A 179 29.53 7.30 5.50
C ASP A 179 29.74 6.46 4.21
N TRP A 180 28.68 6.22 3.45
CA TRP A 180 28.77 5.48 2.20
C TRP A 180 29.67 6.20 1.20
N SER A 181 30.69 5.49 0.72
CA SER A 181 31.57 5.93 -0.34
C SER A 181 31.38 5.04 -1.57
N GLY A 182 31.00 5.64 -2.69
CA GLY A 182 30.78 4.93 -3.95
C GLY A 182 29.41 5.19 -4.55
N GLU A 183 29.21 4.66 -5.75
CA GLU A 183 27.93 4.72 -6.46
C GLU A 183 26.87 3.85 -5.78
N ARG A 184 25.62 4.19 -6.05
CA ARG A 184 24.48 3.37 -5.62
C ARG A 184 24.52 2.03 -6.34
N HIS A 185 24.41 0.93 -5.61
CA HIS A 185 24.26 -0.41 -6.20
C HIS A 185 23.29 -1.27 -5.38
N ALA A 186 22.72 -2.29 -6.02
CA ALA A 186 21.78 -3.21 -5.39
C ALA A 186 22.49 -4.33 -4.61
N THR A 187 21.74 -5.10 -3.83
CA THR A 187 22.23 -6.27 -3.07
C THR A 187 21.51 -7.54 -3.50
N SER A 188 22.04 -8.71 -3.16
CA SER A 188 21.47 -10.03 -3.47
C SER A 188 21.10 -10.85 -2.23
N ASP A 189 21.23 -10.26 -1.04
CA ASP A 189 20.97 -10.95 0.22
C ASP A 189 19.46 -10.96 0.56
N LEU A 190 19.01 -12.06 1.18
CA LEU A 190 17.72 -12.14 1.85
C LEU A 190 17.92 -11.95 3.36
N ILE A 191 17.30 -10.93 3.91
CA ILE A 191 17.29 -10.65 5.34
C ILE A 191 16.02 -11.20 5.96
N ARG A 192 16.16 -11.85 7.11
CA ARG A 192 15.06 -12.26 7.97
C ARG A 192 15.21 -11.66 9.36
N TYR A 193 14.14 -11.08 9.88
CA TYR A 193 14.01 -10.66 11.27
C TYR A 193 12.95 -11.49 11.97
N GLN A 194 13.27 -12.07 13.12
CA GLN A 194 12.32 -12.79 13.99
C GLN A 194 11.88 -11.88 15.13
N MET A 195 10.61 -11.49 15.12
CA MET A 195 10.01 -10.50 16.03
C MET A 195 10.00 -10.98 17.48
N ASP A 196 9.64 -12.25 17.72
CA ASP A 196 9.50 -12.80 19.08
C ASP A 196 10.83 -12.98 19.81
N SER A 197 11.91 -13.23 19.06
CA SER A 197 13.25 -13.45 19.62
C SER A 197 14.19 -12.26 19.46
N ASN A 198 13.76 -11.21 18.73
CA ASN A 198 14.60 -10.09 18.33
C ASN A 198 15.93 -10.54 17.69
N THR A 199 15.85 -11.47 16.72
CA THR A 199 17.04 -12.01 16.05
C THR A 199 17.04 -11.77 14.56
N TRP A 200 18.22 -11.52 14.03
CA TRP A 200 18.46 -11.31 12.60
C TRP A 200 19.13 -12.54 11.98
N ALA A 201 18.82 -12.77 10.71
CA ALA A 201 19.54 -13.72 9.88
C ALA A 201 19.76 -13.13 8.49
N LYS A 202 20.99 -13.30 8.00
CA LYS A 202 21.38 -13.02 6.64
C LYS A 202 21.44 -14.33 5.86
N LEU A 203 20.60 -14.46 4.85
CA LEU A 203 20.38 -15.65 4.04
C LEU A 203 20.76 -15.34 2.59
N SER A 204 21.17 -16.37 1.85
CA SER A 204 21.50 -16.22 0.44
C SER A 204 20.25 -15.93 -0.41
N GLY A 205 20.40 -15.06 -1.41
CA GLY A 205 19.43 -14.92 -2.48
C GLY A 205 19.37 -16.14 -3.41
N PRO A 206 18.53 -16.09 -4.46
CA PRO A 206 18.43 -17.15 -5.46
C PRO A 206 19.70 -17.34 -6.28
N ASP A 207 20.50 -16.30 -6.43
CA ASP A 207 21.76 -16.25 -7.17
C ASP A 207 22.58 -15.02 -6.76
N ASP A 208 23.73 -14.80 -7.40
CA ASP A 208 24.61 -13.64 -7.15
C ASP A 208 24.12 -12.34 -7.83
N THR A 209 22.98 -12.37 -8.55
CA THR A 209 22.44 -11.20 -9.22
C THR A 209 21.78 -10.28 -8.20
N LYS A 210 22.32 -9.06 -8.13
CA LYS A 210 21.82 -8.01 -7.25
C LYS A 210 20.53 -7.42 -7.80
N ARG A 211 19.52 -7.27 -6.95
CA ARG A 211 18.18 -6.86 -7.36
C ARG A 211 17.59 -5.78 -6.46
N ALA A 212 16.72 -4.96 -7.03
CA ALA A 212 15.95 -3.96 -6.31
C ALA A 212 14.61 -3.72 -7.01
N GLU A 213 13.72 -3.00 -6.36
CA GLU A 213 12.44 -2.48 -6.86
C GLU A 213 11.43 -3.55 -7.33
N GLY A 214 11.65 -4.80 -6.98
CA GLY A 214 10.69 -5.89 -7.17
C GLY A 214 9.74 -6.04 -5.98
N VAL A 215 8.87 -7.05 -6.03
CA VAL A 215 7.92 -7.36 -4.95
C VAL A 215 8.19 -8.75 -4.38
N MET A 216 7.83 -8.93 -3.11
CA MET A 216 7.86 -10.23 -2.46
C MET A 216 6.55 -10.43 -1.69
N THR A 217 5.95 -11.61 -1.83
CA THR A 217 4.73 -11.97 -1.12
C THR A 217 4.86 -13.33 -0.46
N PHE A 218 4.11 -13.56 0.61
CA PHE A 218 4.04 -14.85 1.28
C PHE A 218 2.84 -15.67 0.79
N ILE A 219 3.01 -16.99 0.66
CA ILE A 219 1.92 -17.95 0.47
C ILE A 219 2.06 -19.12 1.47
N PRO A 220 0.96 -19.63 2.05
CA PRO A 220 1.00 -20.76 2.98
C PRO A 220 1.04 -22.13 2.26
N ALA A 221 1.87 -22.22 1.22
CA ALA A 221 2.26 -23.47 0.55
C ALA A 221 3.50 -24.08 1.22
N SER A 222 3.88 -25.33 0.91
CA SER A 222 4.92 -26.07 1.65
C SER A 222 4.53 -26.31 3.12
N ASP A 223 5.43 -26.88 3.92
CA ASP A 223 5.19 -27.20 5.33
C ASP A 223 5.16 -25.93 6.22
N ARG A 224 5.95 -24.90 5.90
CA ARG A 224 6.02 -23.63 6.68
C ARG A 224 5.90 -22.36 5.86
N GLY A 225 5.31 -22.45 4.68
CA GLY A 225 5.13 -21.31 3.80
C GLY A 225 6.27 -21.14 2.81
N MET A 226 6.00 -20.30 1.81
CA MET A 226 6.95 -19.92 0.78
C MET A 226 6.90 -18.41 0.55
N LEU A 227 8.03 -17.82 0.18
CA LEU A 227 8.11 -16.44 -0.32
C LEU A 227 8.16 -16.49 -1.84
N VAL A 228 7.45 -15.59 -2.50
CA VAL A 228 7.39 -15.47 -3.96
C VAL A 228 7.91 -14.09 -4.33
N TYR A 229 9.02 -14.03 -5.07
CA TYR A 229 9.66 -12.80 -5.54
C TYR A 229 9.65 -12.73 -7.06
N PHE A 230 9.39 -11.55 -7.62
CA PHE A 230 9.47 -11.28 -9.05
C PHE A 230 9.50 -9.78 -9.36
N GLY A 231 9.91 -9.45 -10.60
CA GLY A 231 9.97 -8.08 -11.11
C GLY A 231 11.05 -7.20 -10.48
N GLY A 232 11.02 -5.93 -10.83
CA GLY A 232 12.04 -4.96 -10.43
C GLY A 232 13.18 -4.86 -11.44
N LEU A 233 14.37 -4.56 -10.91
CA LEU A 233 15.57 -4.29 -11.67
C LEU A 233 16.72 -5.17 -11.15
N GLN A 234 17.62 -5.53 -12.06
CA GLN A 234 18.88 -6.19 -11.78
C GLN A 234 20.03 -5.18 -11.94
N ASP A 235 21.05 -5.30 -11.10
CA ASP A 235 22.29 -4.52 -11.16
C ASP A 235 23.48 -5.45 -11.44
N PRO A 236 23.64 -5.94 -12.69
CA PRO A 236 24.66 -6.94 -13.01
C PRO A 236 26.10 -6.39 -12.99
N GLY A 237 26.25 -5.06 -13.03
CA GLY A 237 27.55 -4.40 -13.23
C GLY A 237 28.10 -3.68 -12.01
N ASP A 238 27.33 -3.55 -10.92
CA ASP A 238 27.68 -2.75 -9.73
C ASP A 238 28.11 -1.30 -10.05
N ASN A 239 27.66 -0.82 -11.20
CA ASN A 239 28.09 0.44 -11.79
C ASN A 239 26.91 1.41 -12.01
N GLY A 240 25.75 1.09 -11.42
CA GLY A 240 24.52 1.85 -11.56
C GLY A 240 23.73 1.57 -12.84
N THR A 241 24.20 0.68 -13.72
CA THR A 241 23.45 0.27 -14.91
C THR A 241 22.41 -0.78 -14.54
N MET A 242 21.15 -0.35 -14.47
CA MET A 242 20.04 -1.24 -14.15
C MET A 242 19.44 -1.86 -15.42
N VAL A 243 19.13 -3.16 -15.37
CA VAL A 243 18.39 -3.88 -16.42
C VAL A 243 17.09 -4.44 -15.84
N PRO A 244 16.02 -4.64 -16.65
CA PRO A 244 14.76 -5.14 -16.11
C PRO A 244 14.89 -6.57 -15.60
N GLN A 245 14.22 -6.89 -14.49
CA GLN A 245 13.91 -8.27 -14.13
C GLN A 245 12.62 -8.68 -14.85
N PRO A 246 12.67 -9.66 -15.78
CA PRO A 246 11.47 -10.14 -16.46
C PRO A 246 10.41 -10.65 -15.48
N LEU A 247 9.13 -10.39 -15.77
CA LEU A 247 8.01 -10.87 -14.98
C LEU A 247 7.61 -12.32 -15.28
N ASP A 248 8.19 -12.95 -16.30
CA ASP A 248 8.02 -14.39 -16.53
C ASP A 248 8.92 -15.22 -15.62
N GLU A 249 9.93 -14.66 -14.96
CA GLU A 249 10.82 -15.38 -14.05
C GLU A 249 10.37 -15.20 -12.59
N ILE A 250 9.82 -16.26 -12.00
CA ILE A 250 9.29 -16.27 -10.64
C ILE A 250 10.24 -17.04 -9.72
N PHE A 251 10.68 -16.38 -8.66
CA PHE A 251 11.55 -16.96 -7.63
C PHE A 251 10.72 -17.37 -6.43
N ILE A 252 10.89 -18.60 -5.97
CA ILE A 252 10.13 -19.20 -4.87
C ILE A 252 11.10 -19.68 -3.81
N TYR A 253 11.02 -19.10 -2.62
CA TYR A 253 11.85 -19.49 -1.49
C TYR A 253 11.06 -20.41 -0.55
N ASP A 254 11.51 -21.65 -0.41
CA ASP A 254 10.98 -22.58 0.58
C ASP A 254 11.59 -22.29 1.95
N MET A 255 10.73 -21.91 2.91
CA MET A 255 11.15 -21.44 4.23
C MET A 255 11.58 -22.57 5.18
N ILE A 256 11.43 -23.84 4.78
CA ILE A 256 11.91 -25.01 5.52
C ILE A 256 13.34 -25.33 5.13
N SER A 257 13.56 -25.59 3.83
CA SER A 257 14.87 -25.99 3.31
C SER A 257 15.80 -24.81 3.10
N ASN A 258 15.31 -23.57 3.24
CA ASN A 258 16.02 -22.34 2.91
C ASN A 258 16.56 -22.36 1.47
N LYS A 259 15.74 -22.86 0.54
CA LYS A 259 16.12 -23.10 -0.84
C LYS A 259 15.26 -22.27 -1.79
N TRP A 260 15.93 -21.66 -2.76
CA TRP A 260 15.29 -20.98 -3.87
C TRP A 260 15.00 -21.96 -5.02
N HIS A 261 13.85 -21.75 -5.64
CA HIS A 261 13.41 -22.37 -6.88
C HIS A 261 13.09 -21.26 -7.87
N VAL A 262 13.29 -21.52 -9.16
CA VAL A 262 12.92 -20.61 -10.25
C VAL A 262 11.95 -21.33 -11.17
N GLN A 263 10.85 -20.67 -11.48
CA GLN A 263 9.84 -21.19 -12.41
C GLN A 263 9.45 -20.12 -13.40
N ARG A 264 9.40 -20.50 -14.68
CA ARG A 264 8.88 -19.60 -15.72
C ARG A 264 7.35 -19.60 -15.73
N ALA A 265 6.78 -18.40 -15.72
CA ALA A 265 5.36 -18.15 -15.89
C ALA A 265 4.97 -18.01 -17.35
N ASN A 266 3.67 -18.16 -17.63
CA ASN A 266 3.08 -18.03 -18.95
C ASN A 266 1.79 -17.19 -18.89
N GLY A 267 0.96 -17.24 -19.94
CA GLY A 267 -0.27 -16.45 -20.01
C GLY A 267 0.00 -15.03 -20.52
N THR A 268 -0.77 -14.06 -20.03
CA THR A 268 -0.61 -12.64 -20.39
C THR A 268 0.45 -12.00 -19.51
N ILE A 269 1.72 -12.31 -19.78
CA ILE A 269 2.85 -11.79 -18.99
C ILE A 269 2.86 -10.25 -19.09
N PRO A 270 2.83 -9.52 -17.95
CA PRO A 270 2.91 -8.07 -17.97
C PRO A 270 4.31 -7.60 -18.39
N GLU A 271 4.39 -6.38 -18.91
CA GLU A 271 5.66 -5.74 -19.23
C GLU A 271 6.53 -5.59 -17.97
N SER A 272 7.85 -5.67 -18.19
CA SER A 272 8.83 -5.52 -17.10
C SER A 272 8.68 -4.16 -16.42
N ARG A 273 8.64 -4.19 -15.09
CA ARG A 273 8.31 -3.04 -14.27
C ARG A 273 8.97 -3.13 -12.91
N ALA A 274 9.16 -1.98 -12.30
CA ALA A 274 9.77 -1.78 -11.00
C ALA A 274 8.85 -0.92 -10.12
N ARG A 275 9.02 -0.90 -8.80
CA ARG A 275 8.25 -0.03 -7.87
C ARG A 275 6.73 -0.15 -8.02
N PHE A 276 6.24 -1.33 -8.40
CA PHE A 276 4.82 -1.69 -8.34
C PHE A 276 4.54 -2.29 -6.96
N CYS A 277 3.26 -2.46 -6.61
CA CYS A 277 2.90 -3.17 -5.39
C CYS A 277 2.18 -4.48 -5.69
N ALA A 278 2.16 -5.37 -4.71
CA ALA A 278 1.56 -6.69 -4.83
C ALA A 278 0.88 -7.13 -3.54
N GLY A 279 -0.17 -7.93 -3.67
CA GLY A 279 -0.88 -8.58 -2.58
C GLY A 279 -1.23 -10.02 -2.93
N ALA A 280 -0.92 -10.95 -2.04
CA ALA A 280 -1.24 -12.37 -2.22
C ALA A 280 -2.50 -12.76 -1.46
N VAL A 281 -3.33 -13.58 -2.10
CA VAL A 281 -4.52 -14.20 -1.53
C VAL A 281 -4.67 -15.62 -2.07
N TRP A 282 -5.48 -16.47 -1.44
CA TRP A 282 -5.66 -17.85 -1.87
C TRP A 282 -7.09 -18.33 -1.66
N ALA A 283 -7.50 -19.30 -2.47
CA ALA A 283 -8.76 -20.02 -2.27
C ALA A 283 -8.77 -20.72 -0.90
N GLU A 284 -9.94 -20.92 -0.31
CA GLU A 284 -10.08 -21.52 1.03
C GLU A 284 -9.45 -22.92 1.10
N ASP A 285 -9.62 -23.71 0.03
CA ASP A 285 -9.04 -25.04 -0.10
C ASP A 285 -7.54 -25.02 -0.44
N ARG A 286 -6.94 -23.85 -0.69
CA ARG A 286 -5.56 -23.63 -1.12
C ARG A 286 -5.16 -24.37 -2.40
N SER A 287 -6.13 -24.64 -3.28
CA SER A 287 -5.88 -25.16 -4.63
C SER A 287 -5.25 -24.11 -5.56
N SER A 288 -5.47 -22.83 -5.27
CA SER A 288 -4.87 -21.70 -5.99
C SER A 288 -4.44 -20.59 -5.04
N TYR A 289 -3.28 -20.01 -5.34
CA TYR A 289 -2.78 -18.79 -4.74
C TYR A 289 -2.69 -17.73 -5.84
N ASN A 290 -3.31 -16.58 -5.62
CA ASN A 290 -3.44 -15.51 -6.61
C ASN A 290 -2.74 -14.26 -6.08
N ILE A 291 -1.69 -13.83 -6.77
CA ILE A 291 -0.88 -12.66 -6.41
C ILE A 291 -1.27 -11.54 -7.36
N TYR A 292 -1.96 -10.53 -6.83
CA TYR A 292 -2.41 -9.36 -7.56
C TYR A 292 -1.30 -8.32 -7.55
N ILE A 293 -1.07 -7.65 -8.68
CA ILE A 293 -0.16 -6.52 -8.79
C ILE A 293 -0.89 -5.31 -9.36
N ASN A 294 -0.47 -4.11 -8.94
CA ASN A 294 -0.94 -2.87 -9.53
C ASN A 294 0.20 -1.90 -9.80
N GLY A 295 0.08 -1.21 -10.93
CA GLY A 295 0.94 -0.13 -11.34
C GLY A 295 2.38 -0.55 -11.63
N GLY A 296 3.29 0.41 -11.54
CA GLY A 296 4.74 0.21 -11.66
C GLY A 296 5.41 1.23 -12.57
N HIS A 297 6.69 1.44 -12.34
CA HIS A 297 7.58 2.20 -13.20
C HIS A 297 8.11 1.30 -14.31
N GLY A 298 7.87 1.68 -15.57
CA GLY A 298 8.52 1.06 -16.72
C GLY A 298 9.90 1.67 -16.93
N LEU A 299 10.85 0.89 -17.46
CA LEU A 299 12.14 1.45 -17.88
C LEU A 299 12.00 2.44 -19.05
N GLU A 300 10.96 2.25 -19.85
CA GLU A 300 10.56 3.13 -20.93
C GLU A 300 9.14 3.63 -20.67
N GLY A 301 8.91 4.92 -20.84
CA GLY A 301 7.59 5.53 -20.69
C GLY A 301 7.20 5.89 -19.26
N PRO A 302 5.91 6.22 -19.02
CA PRO A 302 5.44 6.83 -17.78
C PRO A 302 5.17 5.85 -16.64
N GLY A 303 5.24 4.53 -16.88
CA GLY A 303 4.77 3.50 -15.96
C GLY A 303 3.41 2.88 -16.33
N PHE A 304 2.78 2.25 -15.35
CA PHE A 304 1.58 1.42 -15.48
C PHE A 304 0.55 1.72 -14.38
N ASP A 305 -0.70 1.35 -14.59
CA ASP A 305 -1.89 1.43 -13.71
C ASP A 305 -2.87 0.27 -14.02
N ASP A 306 -2.38 -0.72 -14.76
CA ASP A 306 -3.06 -1.99 -14.99
C ASP A 306 -3.05 -2.86 -13.71
N VAL A 307 -3.89 -3.89 -13.73
CA VAL A 307 -3.93 -4.92 -12.68
C VAL A 307 -3.74 -6.27 -13.34
N TYR A 308 -2.81 -7.04 -12.80
CA TYR A 308 -2.51 -8.40 -13.23
C TYR A 308 -2.50 -9.35 -12.04
N ILE A 309 -2.72 -10.63 -12.32
CA ILE A 309 -2.76 -11.69 -11.32
C ILE A 309 -1.81 -12.80 -11.77
N LEU A 310 -0.87 -13.17 -10.92
CA LEU A 310 -0.09 -14.40 -11.06
C LEU A 310 -0.77 -15.50 -10.24
N SER A 311 -1.26 -16.55 -10.92
CA SER A 311 -1.89 -17.68 -10.25
C SER A 311 -0.93 -18.87 -10.12
N LEU A 312 -0.79 -19.39 -8.90
CA LEU A 312 0.00 -20.57 -8.55
C LEU A 312 -0.95 -21.72 -8.13
N PRO A 313 -0.61 -22.99 -8.42
CA PRO A 313 0.65 -23.49 -8.95
C PRO A 313 0.72 -23.55 -10.49
N SER A 314 -0.23 -22.94 -11.20
CA SER A 314 -0.24 -22.90 -12.67
C SER A 314 0.87 -22.02 -13.27
N PHE A 315 1.42 -21.08 -12.49
CA PHE A 315 2.33 -20.03 -12.96
C PHE A 315 1.79 -19.30 -14.19
N THR A 316 0.50 -18.97 -14.18
CA THR A 316 -0.16 -18.28 -15.29
C THR A 316 -0.48 -16.84 -14.89
N TRP A 317 0.00 -15.88 -15.68
CA TRP A 317 -0.37 -14.47 -15.60
C TRP A 317 -1.72 -14.22 -16.28
N ILE A 318 -2.56 -13.44 -15.61
CA ILE A 318 -3.91 -13.08 -16.03
C ILE A 318 -4.06 -11.57 -15.90
N LYS A 319 -4.36 -10.88 -17.00
CA LYS A 319 -4.71 -9.46 -16.97
C LYS A 319 -6.13 -9.30 -16.43
N SER A 320 -6.32 -8.47 -15.42
CA SER A 320 -7.66 -8.15 -14.87
C SER A 320 -8.10 -6.72 -15.16
N TYR A 321 -7.17 -5.80 -15.41
CA TYR A 321 -7.49 -4.42 -15.79
C TYR A 321 -6.38 -3.76 -16.62
N PRO A 322 -6.69 -2.88 -17.59
CA PRO A 322 -7.98 -2.77 -18.26
C PRO A 322 -8.18 -3.92 -19.28
N LEU A 323 -9.42 -4.41 -19.39
CA LEU A 323 -9.77 -5.51 -20.32
C LEU A 323 -10.25 -5.06 -21.70
N ASP A 324 -10.62 -3.79 -21.85
CA ASP A 324 -11.17 -3.19 -23.08
C ASP A 324 -10.12 -2.55 -23.98
N GLN A 325 -8.87 -2.48 -23.53
CA GLN A 325 -7.77 -1.94 -24.29
C GLN A 325 -6.48 -2.71 -24.05
N ASN A 326 -5.61 -2.67 -25.06
CA ASN A 326 -4.25 -3.16 -24.95
C ASN A 326 -3.40 -2.13 -24.17
N GLY A 327 -2.47 -2.63 -23.36
CA GLY A 327 -1.61 -1.80 -22.50
C GLY A 327 -2.28 -1.35 -21.20
N THR A 328 -1.71 -0.31 -20.60
CA THR A 328 -2.13 0.21 -19.31
C THR A 328 -3.37 1.12 -19.40
N GLY A 329 -3.95 1.51 -18.27
CA GLY A 329 -5.01 2.52 -18.16
C GLY A 329 -4.52 3.97 -18.39
N TYR A 330 -5.19 4.92 -17.73
CA TYR A 330 -5.03 6.36 -17.98
C TYR A 330 -4.09 7.07 -16.99
N TYR A 331 -3.87 6.48 -15.81
CA TYR A 331 -3.20 7.12 -14.69
C TYR A 331 -1.97 6.31 -14.24
N PRO A 332 -0.98 6.09 -15.14
CA PRO A 332 0.19 5.30 -14.81
C PRO A 332 0.88 5.84 -13.56
N SER A 333 1.15 4.95 -12.62
CA SER A 333 1.62 5.26 -11.30
C SER A 333 2.67 4.27 -10.81
N HIS A 334 3.51 4.71 -9.88
CA HIS A 334 4.51 3.84 -9.24
C HIS A 334 4.79 4.27 -7.81
N SER A 335 5.49 3.43 -7.06
CA SER A 335 5.80 3.66 -5.65
C SER A 335 4.55 3.80 -4.77
N LEU A 336 3.49 3.07 -5.14
CA LEU A 336 2.30 2.77 -4.33
C LEU A 336 2.58 1.62 -3.37
N SER A 337 1.72 1.42 -2.38
CA SER A 337 1.67 0.20 -1.58
C SER A 337 0.36 -0.56 -1.79
N CYS A 338 0.38 -1.87 -1.52
CA CYS A 338 -0.77 -2.75 -1.64
C CYS A 338 -0.93 -3.52 -0.33
N ASP A 339 -2.12 -3.48 0.26
CA ASP A 339 -2.45 -4.23 1.48
C ASP A 339 -3.70 -5.06 1.27
N VAL A 340 -3.55 -6.39 1.34
CA VAL A 340 -4.69 -7.31 1.32
C VAL A 340 -5.38 -7.29 2.68
N VAL A 341 -6.68 -6.98 2.68
CA VAL A 341 -7.49 -6.78 3.89
C VAL A 341 -8.69 -7.74 3.90
N ASN A 342 -9.41 -7.78 5.02
CA ASN A 342 -10.65 -8.55 5.19
C ASN A 342 -10.55 -10.03 4.78
N GLN A 343 -9.49 -10.71 5.25
CA GLN A 343 -9.28 -12.13 4.93
C GLN A 343 -9.23 -12.39 3.41
N GLY A 344 -8.69 -11.44 2.65
CA GLY A 344 -8.46 -11.63 1.22
C GLY A 344 -9.58 -11.16 0.30
N SER A 345 -10.66 -10.57 0.81
CA SER A 345 -11.74 -10.11 -0.08
C SER A 345 -11.34 -8.89 -0.93
N GLN A 346 -10.44 -8.05 -0.40
CA GLN A 346 -10.15 -6.72 -0.93
C GLN A 346 -8.65 -6.39 -0.79
N MET A 347 -8.15 -5.54 -1.68
CA MET A 347 -6.79 -5.00 -1.62
C MET A 347 -6.83 -3.48 -1.73
N LEU A 348 -6.32 -2.80 -0.72
CA LEU A 348 -6.16 -1.36 -0.74
C LEU A 348 -4.84 -1.01 -1.43
N THR A 349 -4.93 -0.17 -2.46
CA THR A 349 -3.79 0.43 -3.13
C THR A 349 -3.67 1.87 -2.66
N ILE A 350 -2.51 2.23 -2.11
CA ILE A 350 -2.31 3.52 -1.43
C ILE A 350 -1.30 4.36 -2.19
N GLY A 351 -1.71 5.57 -2.55
CA GLY A 351 -0.91 6.61 -3.16
C GLY A 351 -0.30 6.22 -4.51
N GLY A 352 0.85 6.83 -4.79
CA GLY A 352 1.59 6.68 -6.03
C GLY A 352 2.17 8.01 -6.48
N ALA A 353 3.26 7.95 -7.24
CA ALA A 353 3.71 9.04 -8.08
C ALA A 353 3.05 8.87 -9.45
N PHE A 354 2.51 9.94 -10.02
CA PHE A 354 1.78 9.93 -11.30
C PHE A 354 2.51 10.82 -12.31
N PRO A 355 3.50 10.30 -13.06
CA PRO A 355 4.39 11.13 -13.88
C PRO A 355 3.72 11.90 -15.02
N LYS A 356 2.48 11.56 -15.36
CA LYS A 356 1.70 12.19 -16.44
C LYS A 356 0.64 13.18 -15.95
N ASP A 357 0.46 13.30 -14.65
CA ASP A 357 -0.67 14.00 -14.07
C ASP A 357 -0.16 15.03 -13.05
N GLU A 358 -0.69 16.25 -13.09
CA GLU A 358 -0.34 17.36 -12.20
C GLU A 358 -1.46 17.69 -11.18
N THR A 359 -2.46 16.83 -11.03
CA THR A 359 -3.63 16.98 -10.14
C THR A 359 -3.51 16.14 -8.86
N CYS A 360 -4.19 16.46 -7.77
CA CYS A 360 -4.11 15.62 -6.56
C CYS A 360 -4.68 14.21 -6.75
N ASP A 361 -4.10 13.23 -6.06
CA ASP A 361 -4.54 11.83 -6.10
C ASP A 361 -5.75 11.65 -5.18
N VAL A 362 -6.95 11.74 -5.77
CA VAL A 362 -8.26 11.55 -5.12
C VAL A 362 -8.30 12.12 -3.70
N GLU A 363 -8.12 13.44 -3.62
CA GLU A 363 -7.88 14.17 -2.37
C GLU A 363 -8.95 13.94 -1.29
N GLU A 364 -10.21 13.68 -1.68
CA GLU A 364 -11.31 13.44 -0.75
C GLU A 364 -11.19 12.12 0.02
N VAL A 365 -10.38 11.18 -0.50
CA VAL A 365 -10.12 9.86 0.07
C VAL A 365 -8.63 9.59 0.29
N TRP A 366 -7.81 10.64 0.28
CA TRP A 366 -6.39 10.62 0.65
C TRP A 366 -5.49 9.68 -0.17
N GLY A 367 -5.79 9.52 -1.46
CA GLY A 367 -5.04 8.63 -2.35
C GLY A 367 -5.29 7.15 -2.10
N VAL A 368 -6.44 6.79 -1.52
CA VAL A 368 -6.83 5.39 -1.29
C VAL A 368 -7.71 4.89 -2.42
N HIS A 369 -7.30 3.75 -2.99
CA HIS A 369 -8.03 3.04 -4.03
C HIS A 369 -8.27 1.60 -3.57
N ASN A 370 -9.44 1.02 -3.84
CA ASN A 370 -9.76 -0.34 -3.42
C ASN A 370 -10.03 -1.25 -4.64
N ILE A 371 -9.36 -2.40 -4.64
CA ILE A 371 -9.54 -3.47 -5.62
C ILE A 371 -10.36 -4.58 -4.97
N ASP A 372 -11.48 -4.92 -5.59
CA ASP A 372 -12.28 -6.08 -5.21
C ASP A 372 -11.62 -7.34 -5.79
N LEU A 373 -10.91 -8.07 -4.93
CA LEU A 373 -10.16 -9.25 -5.35
C LEU A 373 -11.09 -10.38 -5.78
N GLY A 374 -12.29 -10.47 -5.19
CA GLY A 374 -13.23 -11.56 -5.41
C GLY A 374 -14.34 -11.27 -6.42
N ASN A 375 -14.42 -10.05 -6.96
CA ASN A 375 -15.56 -9.59 -7.77
C ASN A 375 -16.91 -9.80 -7.06
N GLN A 376 -16.92 -9.54 -5.74
CA GLN A 376 -18.07 -9.72 -4.84
C GLN A 376 -18.86 -8.43 -4.60
N ILE A 377 -18.24 -7.27 -4.81
CA ILE A 377 -18.83 -5.95 -4.60
C ILE A 377 -19.55 -5.53 -5.88
N LYS A 378 -20.88 -5.52 -5.82
CA LYS A 378 -21.73 -4.99 -6.91
C LYS A 378 -21.62 -3.47 -6.92
N SER A 379 -20.61 -2.96 -7.61
CA SER A 379 -20.31 -1.54 -7.66
C SER A 379 -20.63 -0.93 -9.03
N ASN A 380 -20.95 0.37 -9.05
CA ASN A 380 -21.03 1.15 -10.29
C ASN A 380 -19.64 1.54 -10.82
N PHE A 381 -18.57 1.23 -10.07
CA PHE A 381 -17.20 1.47 -10.48
C PHE A 381 -16.77 0.43 -11.51
N LYS A 382 -15.97 0.84 -12.48
CA LYS A 382 -15.61 0.00 -13.62
C LYS A 382 -14.69 -1.17 -13.20
N LYS A 383 -15.12 -2.39 -13.51
CA LYS A 383 -14.31 -3.63 -13.57
C LYS A 383 -13.81 -4.15 -12.21
N VAL A 384 -12.61 -3.74 -11.77
CA VAL A 384 -11.91 -4.29 -10.59
C VAL A 384 -11.90 -3.33 -9.41
N TRP A 385 -12.13 -2.04 -9.67
CA TRP A 385 -12.15 -0.99 -8.66
C TRP A 385 -13.53 -0.94 -8.02
N ALA A 386 -13.59 -0.75 -6.71
CA ALA A 386 -14.83 -0.63 -5.96
C ALA A 386 -14.64 0.27 -4.74
N GLY A 387 -15.74 0.76 -4.15
CA GLY A 387 -15.70 1.26 -2.77
C GLY A 387 -15.28 0.14 -1.82
N TYR A 388 -14.59 0.47 -0.75
CA TYR A 388 -14.26 -0.45 0.33
C TYR A 388 -15.51 -0.86 1.11
N GLU A 389 -15.65 -2.16 1.37
CA GLU A 389 -16.76 -2.74 2.15
C GLU A 389 -16.22 -3.35 3.45
N PRO A 390 -16.39 -2.68 4.61
CA PRO A 390 -15.88 -3.14 5.90
C PRO A 390 -16.40 -4.52 6.31
N SER A 391 -17.62 -4.87 5.88
CA SER A 391 -18.29 -6.12 6.28
C SER A 391 -18.05 -7.31 5.35
N LEU A 392 -17.38 -7.11 4.21
CA LEU A 392 -17.09 -8.17 3.25
C LEU A 392 -15.77 -8.85 3.61
N PHE A 393 -15.85 -10.10 4.06
CA PHE A 393 -14.70 -10.93 4.40
C PHE A 393 -14.61 -12.18 3.54
N GLY A 394 -13.38 -12.65 3.37
CA GLY A 394 -13.10 -13.90 2.67
C GLY A 394 -12.94 -13.72 1.17
N TYR A 395 -11.98 -14.45 0.63
CA TYR A 395 -11.71 -14.45 -0.80
C TYR A 395 -12.61 -15.44 -1.53
N LYS A 396 -13.13 -15.01 -2.67
CA LYS A 396 -13.76 -15.86 -3.68
C LYS A 396 -12.96 -15.77 -4.96
N VAL A 397 -12.70 -16.89 -5.61
CA VAL A 397 -11.93 -16.90 -6.86
C VAL A 397 -12.81 -16.33 -7.98
N PRO A 398 -12.45 -15.19 -8.60
CA PRO A 398 -13.30 -14.60 -9.64
C PRO A 398 -13.46 -15.52 -10.85
N SER A 399 -14.59 -15.43 -11.53
CA SER A 399 -14.90 -16.24 -12.72
C SER A 399 -13.89 -16.09 -13.85
N PHE A 400 -13.27 -14.92 -14.00
CA PHE A 400 -12.22 -14.68 -15.00
C PHE A 400 -10.87 -15.31 -14.62
N VAL A 401 -10.68 -15.67 -13.34
CA VAL A 401 -9.53 -16.47 -12.89
C VAL A 401 -9.84 -17.96 -13.06
N THR A 402 -11.02 -18.41 -12.61
CA THR A 402 -11.42 -19.83 -12.75
C THR A 402 -11.57 -20.27 -14.21
N SER A 403 -11.87 -19.35 -15.14
CA SER A 403 -11.85 -19.65 -16.58
C SER A 403 -10.45 -20.01 -17.12
N VAL A 404 -9.38 -19.58 -16.42
CA VAL A 404 -7.98 -19.83 -16.81
C VAL A 404 -7.40 -21.04 -16.07
N ILE A 405 -7.70 -21.18 -14.77
CA ILE A 405 -7.10 -22.22 -13.91
C ILE A 405 -8.06 -23.37 -13.54
N GLY A 406 -9.32 -23.30 -13.97
CA GLY A 406 -10.40 -24.19 -13.55
C GLY A 406 -10.91 -23.93 -12.14
N GLY A 407 -11.77 -24.82 -11.65
CA GLY A 407 -12.37 -24.72 -10.31
C GLY A 407 -13.64 -23.87 -10.26
N THR A 408 -13.99 -23.44 -9.04
CA THR A 408 -15.16 -22.62 -8.70
C THR A 408 -14.72 -21.42 -7.84
N GLU A 409 -15.67 -20.59 -7.44
CA GLU A 409 -15.42 -19.45 -6.54
C GLU A 409 -14.86 -19.86 -5.17
N ASP A 410 -15.06 -21.12 -4.76
CA ASP A 410 -14.59 -21.67 -3.49
C ASP A 410 -13.22 -22.36 -3.57
N GLY A 411 -12.66 -22.50 -4.78
CA GLY A 411 -11.41 -23.23 -5.03
C GLY A 411 -11.58 -24.39 -6.00
N GLY A 412 -10.86 -25.48 -5.79
CA GLY A 412 -10.85 -26.65 -6.67
C GLY A 412 -10.16 -26.42 -8.03
N ALA A 413 -9.13 -25.56 -8.08
CA ALA A 413 -8.39 -25.31 -9.31
C ALA A 413 -7.88 -26.62 -9.93
N THR A 414 -8.05 -26.79 -11.25
CA THR A 414 -7.68 -28.02 -11.95
C THR A 414 -6.34 -27.90 -12.67
N LYS A 415 -5.90 -26.68 -12.97
CA LYS A 415 -4.58 -26.39 -13.54
C LYS A 415 -3.52 -26.33 -12.44
N LEU A 416 -3.09 -27.50 -11.99
CA LEU A 416 -2.19 -27.65 -10.83
C LEU A 416 -0.69 -27.62 -11.16
N LYS A 417 -0.31 -27.25 -12.39
CA LYS A 417 1.07 -27.14 -12.84
C LYS A 417 1.19 -26.18 -14.03
N PRO A 418 2.39 -25.65 -14.33
CA PRO A 418 2.64 -24.92 -15.57
C PRO A 418 2.38 -25.78 -16.80
N ASP A 419 2.06 -25.15 -17.94
CA ASP A 419 1.76 -25.87 -19.19
C ASP A 419 2.94 -26.73 -19.68
N TYR A 420 4.17 -26.28 -19.41
CA TYR A 420 5.41 -27.01 -19.72
C TYR A 420 5.95 -27.83 -18.54
N GLY A 421 5.18 -27.94 -17.45
CA GLY A 421 5.61 -28.58 -16.21
C GLY A 421 6.52 -27.73 -15.33
N PHE A 422 6.86 -28.26 -14.17
CA PHE A 422 7.79 -27.60 -13.24
C PHE A 422 9.24 -27.77 -13.70
N VAL A 423 10.04 -26.70 -13.58
CA VAL A 423 11.49 -26.76 -13.83
C VAL A 423 12.18 -27.73 -12.86
N ASN A 424 11.76 -27.70 -11.59
CA ASN A 424 12.20 -28.64 -10.57
C ASN A 424 11.00 -29.45 -10.06
N HIS A 425 11.08 -30.77 -10.09
CA HIS A 425 9.97 -31.64 -9.67
C HIS A 425 9.55 -31.42 -8.21
N ASP A 426 10.51 -31.17 -7.31
CA ASP A 426 10.26 -30.95 -5.89
C ASP A 426 9.33 -29.74 -5.66
N LEU A 427 9.43 -28.70 -6.51
CA LEU A 427 8.59 -27.50 -6.39
C LEU A 427 7.10 -27.83 -6.51
N GLY A 428 6.74 -28.76 -7.41
CA GLY A 428 5.36 -29.19 -7.57
C GLY A 428 4.82 -29.89 -6.33
N THR A 429 5.63 -30.74 -5.71
CA THR A 429 5.29 -31.40 -4.45
C THR A 429 5.15 -30.39 -3.31
N LEU A 430 6.09 -29.46 -3.16
CA LEU A 430 6.03 -28.43 -2.12
C LEU A 430 4.80 -27.52 -2.28
N LEU A 431 4.47 -27.11 -3.50
CA LEU A 431 3.28 -26.28 -3.76
C LEU A 431 1.95 -27.01 -3.51
N SER A 432 1.95 -28.35 -3.53
CA SER A 432 0.77 -29.16 -3.19
C SER A 432 0.53 -29.29 -1.68
N MET A 433 1.54 -28.98 -0.86
CA MET A 433 1.44 -29.00 0.60
C MET A 433 0.78 -27.73 1.13
N LYS A 434 0.15 -27.84 2.29
CA LYS A 434 -0.55 -26.73 2.96
C LYS A 434 0.14 -26.47 4.29
N ALA A 435 0.68 -25.27 4.44
CA ALA A 435 1.40 -24.92 5.65
C ALA A 435 0.48 -24.91 6.87
N THR A 436 0.96 -25.48 7.97
CA THR A 436 0.30 -25.43 9.27
C THR A 436 1.18 -24.70 10.26
N PHE A 437 0.64 -23.66 10.88
CA PHE A 437 1.38 -22.83 11.82
C PHE A 437 0.93 -23.12 13.24
N THR A 438 1.88 -23.15 14.16
CA THR A 438 1.58 -23.10 15.59
C THR A 438 1.17 -21.67 15.94
N ASN A 439 0.10 -21.52 16.72
CA ASN A 439 -0.31 -20.20 17.20
C ASN A 439 0.82 -19.58 18.03
N ARG A 440 1.28 -18.42 17.58
CA ARG A 440 2.21 -17.59 18.34
C ARG A 440 1.55 -17.13 19.62
N THR A 441 2.32 -17.07 20.70
CA THR A 441 1.90 -16.51 21.96
C THR A 441 2.46 -15.12 22.11
N ARG A 442 1.62 -14.21 22.60
CA ARG A 442 2.04 -12.85 22.96
C ARG A 442 3.18 -12.89 23.97
N LEU A 443 4.17 -12.03 23.77
CA LEU A 443 5.27 -11.87 24.72
C LEU A 443 4.72 -11.36 26.06
N ASP A 444 5.25 -11.92 27.15
CA ASP A 444 4.93 -11.44 28.49
C ASP A 444 5.68 -10.14 28.75
N ASP A 445 4.95 -9.05 28.61
CA ASP A 445 5.39 -7.69 28.86
C ASP A 445 4.61 -7.06 30.03
N GLY A 446 3.93 -7.89 30.83
CA GLY A 446 3.11 -7.46 31.95
C GLY A 446 1.80 -6.75 31.57
N ARG A 447 1.39 -6.74 30.29
CA ARG A 447 0.11 -6.17 29.83
C ARG A 447 -1.01 -7.22 29.87
N THR A 448 -2.23 -6.80 30.20
CA THR A 448 -3.46 -7.59 30.06
C THR A 448 -4.12 -7.30 28.72
N ASP A 449 -4.25 -8.32 27.86
CA ASP A 449 -4.94 -8.24 26.56
C ASP A 449 -6.41 -7.79 26.73
N PRO A 450 -6.91 -6.73 26.05
CA PRO A 450 -8.28 -6.29 26.17
C PRO A 450 -9.22 -7.31 25.49
N ARG A 451 -8.73 -8.10 24.51
CA ARG A 451 -9.47 -9.24 23.93
C ARG A 451 -9.60 -10.41 24.90
N ALA A 452 -8.65 -10.61 25.81
CA ALA A 452 -8.77 -11.65 26.84
C ALA A 452 -9.94 -11.37 27.80
N SER A 453 -10.25 -10.09 28.06
CA SER A 453 -11.42 -9.69 28.86
C SER A 453 -12.78 -10.07 28.27
N GLU A 454 -12.87 -10.38 26.98
CA GLU A 454 -14.13 -10.85 26.35
C GLU A 454 -14.31 -12.38 26.42
N SER A 455 -13.26 -13.13 26.79
CA SER A 455 -13.27 -14.59 26.76
C SER A 455 -13.65 -15.27 28.09
N GLU A 456 -13.78 -14.53 29.20
CA GLU A 456 -14.34 -15.05 30.47
C GLU A 456 -15.86 -14.83 30.59
N GLY A 457 -16.59 -15.14 29.52
CA GLY A 457 -18.06 -15.16 29.48
C GLY A 457 -18.67 -16.57 29.48
N GLY A 458 -18.01 -17.55 30.11
CA GLY A 458 -18.44 -18.95 30.13
C GLY A 458 -19.43 -19.28 31.27
N ALA A 459 -20.73 -19.32 30.93
CA ALA A 459 -21.81 -20.06 31.57
C ALA A 459 -21.97 -19.95 33.11
N SER A 460 -22.65 -18.89 33.58
CA SER A 460 -23.34 -18.93 34.88
C SER A 460 -24.84 -19.11 34.68
N SER A 461 -25.35 -20.22 35.22
CA SER A 461 -26.76 -20.57 35.31
C SER A 461 -27.59 -19.43 35.89
N LYS A 462 -28.69 -19.07 35.21
CA LYS A 462 -29.71 -18.12 35.67
C LYS A 462 -30.17 -18.44 37.10
N ALA A 463 -29.74 -17.64 38.07
CA ALA A 463 -30.37 -17.51 39.37
C ALA A 463 -31.12 -16.18 39.40
N GLY A 464 -32.46 -16.24 39.40
CA GLY A 464 -33.32 -15.06 39.42
C GLY A 464 -33.21 -14.29 40.74
N LEU A 465 -33.08 -12.96 40.64
CA LEU A 465 -33.20 -12.06 41.78
C LEU A 465 -34.66 -11.99 42.24
N SER A 466 -34.90 -12.20 43.54
CA SER A 466 -36.24 -12.09 44.13
C SER A 466 -36.69 -10.63 44.23
N LYS A 467 -37.99 -10.39 44.01
CA LYS A 467 -38.64 -9.06 43.90
C LYS A 467 -38.63 -8.22 45.19
N GLY A 468 -37.83 -8.56 46.21
CA GLY A 468 -37.75 -7.86 47.50
C GLY A 468 -36.65 -6.79 47.60
N ALA A 469 -35.69 -6.72 46.67
CA ALA A 469 -34.53 -5.82 46.77
C ALA A 469 -34.70 -4.45 46.08
N ILE A 470 -35.80 -4.23 45.36
CA ILE A 470 -36.00 -3.03 44.50
C ILE A 470 -36.65 -1.85 45.27
N ILE A 471 -37.18 -2.06 46.48
CA ILE A 471 -37.92 -1.01 47.20
C ILE A 471 -37.05 -0.24 48.24
N GLY A 472 -35.82 -0.69 48.51
CA GLY A 472 -34.95 -0.07 49.53
C GLY A 472 -34.04 1.09 49.08
N ILE A 473 -33.86 1.31 47.76
CA ILE A 473 -32.82 2.25 47.24
C ILE A 473 -33.40 3.60 46.78
N ALA A 474 -34.73 3.77 46.78
CA ALA A 474 -35.36 4.99 46.23
C ALA A 474 -35.34 6.22 47.16
N VAL A 475 -35.05 6.09 48.47
CA VAL A 475 -35.16 7.22 49.43
C VAL A 475 -33.80 7.79 49.86
N GLY A 476 -32.69 7.07 49.65
CA GLY A 476 -31.34 7.53 50.03
C GLY A 476 -30.61 8.37 48.97
N ALA A 477 -30.94 8.22 47.69
CA ALA A 477 -30.20 8.84 46.58
C ALA A 477 -30.45 10.36 46.44
N GLY A 478 -31.58 10.86 46.93
CA GLY A 478 -31.96 12.28 46.80
C GLY A 478 -31.08 13.24 47.61
N VAL A 479 -30.66 12.82 48.81
CA VAL A 479 -29.87 13.69 49.71
C VAL A 479 -28.40 13.75 49.27
N VAL A 480 -27.85 12.64 48.75
CA VAL A 480 -26.45 12.58 48.28
C VAL A 480 -26.26 13.36 46.97
N MET A 481 -27.22 13.30 46.04
CA MET A 481 -27.16 14.06 44.79
C MET A 481 -27.21 15.57 45.01
N LEU A 482 -28.00 16.05 45.97
CA LEU A 482 -28.08 17.48 46.29
C LEU A 482 -26.79 18.03 46.92
N ALA A 483 -26.11 17.23 47.76
CA ALA A 483 -24.83 17.61 48.35
C ALA A 483 -23.69 17.69 47.30
N VAL A 484 -23.66 16.75 46.34
CA VAL A 484 -22.66 16.73 45.26
C VAL A 484 -22.82 17.91 44.31
N LEU A 485 -24.06 18.30 43.99
CA LEU A 485 -24.33 19.44 43.10
C LEU A 485 -23.93 20.79 43.72
N ILE A 486 -24.15 20.97 45.04
CA ILE A 486 -23.71 22.18 45.77
C ILE A 486 -22.17 22.23 45.86
N GLY A 487 -21.52 21.08 46.09
CA GLY A 487 -20.05 20.97 46.09
C GLY A 487 -19.41 21.33 44.74
N LEU A 488 -19.98 20.85 43.63
CA LEU A 488 -19.51 21.16 42.28
C LEU A 488 -19.71 22.64 41.91
N TRP A 489 -20.78 23.28 42.40
CA TRP A 489 -21.03 24.71 42.18
C TRP A 489 -20.02 25.61 42.90
N LEU A 490 -19.67 25.29 44.15
CA LEU A 490 -18.65 26.03 44.92
C LEU A 490 -17.23 25.87 44.35
N LEU A 491 -16.89 24.69 43.83
CA LEU A 491 -15.60 24.42 43.18
C LEU A 491 -15.44 25.15 41.83
N ARG A 492 -16.52 25.25 41.04
CA ARG A 492 -16.52 26.04 39.80
C ARG A 492 -16.35 27.53 40.05
N ARG A 493 -16.87 28.05 41.16
CA ARG A 493 -16.72 29.47 41.53
C ARG A 493 -15.29 29.82 41.96
N LYS A 494 -14.55 28.87 42.55
CA LYS A 494 -13.12 29.06 42.91
C LYS A 494 -12.16 28.92 41.71
N ARG A 495 -12.45 28.06 40.73
CA ARG A 495 -11.57 27.86 39.55
C ARG A 495 -11.62 29.00 38.53
N LYS A 496 -12.58 29.93 38.61
CA LYS A 496 -12.68 31.08 37.70
C LYS A 496 -11.81 32.28 38.13
N ILE A 497 -11.03 32.17 39.21
CA ILE A 497 -10.16 33.24 39.75
C ILE A 497 -8.66 32.92 39.54
N GLN A 498 -8.28 31.74 39.04
CA GLN A 498 -6.87 31.33 38.86
C GLN A 498 -6.57 30.70 37.50
N ARG A 499 -6.74 31.47 36.42
CA ARG A 499 -6.10 31.18 35.14
C ARG A 499 -5.55 32.46 34.53
N ASP A 500 -4.39 32.85 35.03
CA ASP A 500 -3.35 33.51 34.27
C ASP A 500 -2.02 32.94 34.78
N ILE A 501 -1.06 32.75 33.86
CA ILE A 501 0.36 32.39 34.01
C ILE A 501 0.78 31.06 33.32
N GLN A 502 1.47 31.29 32.20
CA GLN A 502 2.59 30.57 31.56
C GLN A 502 2.37 29.33 30.67
N SER A 503 2.71 29.51 29.40
CA SER A 503 3.49 28.56 28.61
C SER A 503 4.50 29.36 27.76
N ALA A 504 5.78 29.08 27.93
CA ALA A 504 6.90 29.69 27.20
C ALA A 504 7.32 28.78 26.02
N PRO A 505 7.75 29.33 24.86
CA PRO A 505 8.29 28.53 23.76
C PRO A 505 9.81 28.36 23.88
N THR A 506 10.32 27.18 23.50
CA THR A 506 11.75 26.88 23.35
C THR A 506 12.12 26.94 21.87
N THR A 507 13.13 27.74 21.53
CA THR A 507 13.62 27.97 20.16
C THR A 507 14.90 27.17 19.94
N GLU A 508 15.03 26.42 18.84
CA GLU A 508 16.33 26.06 18.27
C GLU A 508 16.32 26.02 16.74
N SER A 509 17.49 26.29 16.18
CA SER A 509 17.79 26.82 14.85
C SER A 509 18.24 25.75 13.85
N PHE A 510 17.70 25.77 12.63
CA PHE A 510 18.22 25.02 11.49
C PHE A 510 18.90 25.96 10.47
N TYR A 511 20.13 25.61 10.06
CA TYR A 511 20.86 26.29 9.01
C TYR A 511 20.31 25.91 7.63
N SER A 512 19.92 26.90 6.84
CA SER A 512 19.62 26.74 5.41
C SER A 512 20.92 26.83 4.59
N VAL A 513 21.24 25.78 3.84
CA VAL A 513 22.30 25.82 2.82
C VAL A 513 21.64 26.08 1.46
N PRO A 514 22.11 27.06 0.67
CA PRO A 514 21.64 27.27 -0.69
C PRO A 514 21.98 26.08 -1.59
N TYR A 515 20.96 25.61 -2.31
CA TYR A 515 21.04 24.53 -3.29
C TYR A 515 21.96 24.89 -4.47
N MET A 516 22.97 24.04 -4.73
CA MET A 516 23.59 23.92 -6.05
C MET A 516 22.88 22.79 -6.81
N PRO A 517 22.43 23.02 -8.06
CA PRO A 517 21.86 21.96 -8.87
C PRO A 517 22.94 20.93 -9.22
N GLN A 518 22.77 19.69 -8.78
CA GLN A 518 23.50 18.57 -9.37
C GLN A 518 22.90 18.31 -10.75
N THR A 519 23.68 18.61 -11.78
CA THR A 519 23.43 18.25 -13.17
C THR A 519 23.27 16.74 -13.28
N SER A 520 22.07 16.28 -13.60
CA SER A 520 21.88 14.96 -14.19
C SER A 520 22.66 14.89 -15.50
N SER A 521 23.58 13.94 -15.60
CA SER A 521 24.20 13.63 -16.89
C SER A 521 23.15 12.97 -17.78
N PRO A 522 22.92 13.44 -19.01
CA PRO A 522 22.05 12.73 -19.94
C PRO A 522 22.72 11.42 -20.36
N LEU A 523 21.98 10.32 -20.25
CA LEU A 523 22.34 9.04 -20.86
C LEU A 523 22.41 9.24 -22.38
N ASN A 524 23.63 9.27 -22.93
CA ASN A 524 23.86 9.30 -24.37
C ASN A 524 23.71 7.90 -24.95
N PHE A 525 22.69 7.68 -25.77
CA PHE A 525 22.62 6.54 -26.69
C PHE A 525 23.14 6.95 -28.07
N PRO A 526 23.98 6.14 -28.74
CA PRO A 526 24.38 6.39 -30.12
C PRO A 526 23.22 6.15 -31.09
N GLN A 527 22.87 7.18 -31.86
CA GLN A 527 21.89 7.12 -32.95
C GLN A 527 22.43 6.34 -34.17
N SER A 528 21.58 5.53 -34.79
CA SER A 528 21.72 5.02 -36.16
C SER A 528 20.33 4.65 -36.74
N PRO A 529 20.13 4.70 -38.07
CA PRO A 529 19.29 5.73 -38.70
C PRO A 529 17.86 5.31 -39.06
N GLU A 530 17.05 6.35 -39.27
CA GLU A 530 15.67 6.35 -39.72
C GLU A 530 15.36 5.39 -40.88
N ARG A 531 14.20 4.73 -40.79
CA ARG A 531 13.42 4.39 -41.99
C ARG A 531 11.92 4.32 -41.66
N TRP A 532 11.16 5.00 -42.54
CA TRP A 532 9.70 4.99 -42.74
C TRP A 532 8.90 6.19 -42.21
N ARG A 533 8.97 7.29 -42.98
CA ARG A 533 7.83 8.17 -43.26
C ARG A 533 6.97 7.63 -44.40
N ARG A 534 5.65 7.66 -44.21
CA ARG A 534 4.57 7.89 -45.19
C ARG A 534 3.35 8.28 -44.34
N GLY A 535 2.88 9.54 -44.30
CA GLY A 535 2.08 10.24 -45.31
C GLY A 535 0.68 9.60 -45.38
N SER A 536 -0.45 10.25 -45.09
CA SER A 536 -0.93 11.58 -45.54
C SER A 536 -2.18 12.03 -44.70
N PRO A 537 -3.06 12.98 -45.11
CA PRO A 537 -3.13 14.31 -44.50
C PRO A 537 -4.53 14.81 -44.06
N GLY A 538 -4.54 15.84 -43.20
CA GLY A 538 -5.43 17.00 -43.29
C GLY A 538 -6.83 16.90 -42.67
N VAL A 539 -7.07 17.67 -41.59
CA VAL A 539 -8.34 18.37 -41.35
C VAL A 539 -8.04 19.76 -40.76
N ARG A 540 -8.82 20.73 -41.23
CA ARG A 540 -8.72 22.18 -41.07
C ARG A 540 -8.94 22.68 -39.64
N GLU A 541 -8.26 23.78 -39.32
CA GLU A 541 -8.65 24.75 -38.29
C GLU A 541 -10.09 25.24 -38.51
N TYR A 542 -10.86 25.23 -37.43
CA TYR A 542 -12.00 26.11 -37.23
C TYR A 542 -11.82 26.76 -35.85
N GLU A 543 -11.56 28.07 -35.84
CA GLU A 543 -11.81 28.91 -34.68
C GLU A 543 -13.32 29.02 -34.47
N GLY A 544 -13.76 28.82 -33.23
CA GLY A 544 -15.16 28.93 -32.82
C GLY A 544 -15.29 28.75 -31.31
N GLU A 545 -15.28 29.90 -30.62
CA GLU A 545 -15.86 30.23 -29.31
C GLU A 545 -15.85 29.18 -28.18
N ASP A 546 -15.16 29.58 -27.11
CA ASP A 546 -15.28 29.09 -25.73
C ASP A 546 -16.74 29.14 -25.25
N PRO A 547 -17.25 28.01 -24.72
CA PRO A 547 -17.95 28.11 -23.45
C PRO A 547 -17.53 27.01 -22.48
N GLY A 548 -16.77 27.38 -21.46
CA GLY A 548 -16.99 26.92 -20.09
C GLY A 548 -16.42 25.56 -19.74
N GLN A 549 -15.57 25.57 -18.70
CA GLN A 549 -15.21 24.42 -17.88
C GLN A 549 -16.45 23.60 -17.51
N VAL A 550 -16.50 22.34 -17.94
CA VAL A 550 -17.46 21.36 -17.45
C VAL A 550 -16.71 20.32 -16.62
N HIS A 551 -16.86 20.42 -15.30
CA HIS A 551 -16.58 19.36 -14.35
C HIS A 551 -17.49 18.16 -14.65
N TYR A 552 -16.93 17.05 -15.14
CA TYR A 552 -17.67 15.78 -15.22
C TYR A 552 -17.35 14.89 -14.02
N TRP A 553 -18.10 15.11 -12.94
CA TRP A 553 -18.40 14.11 -11.92
C TRP A 553 -19.81 14.34 -11.39
N ARG A 554 -20.86 13.97 -12.16
CA ARG A 554 -22.20 13.47 -11.74
C ARG A 554 -22.99 12.97 -12.96
N PRO A 555 -23.68 11.83 -12.91
CA PRO A 555 -24.85 11.60 -13.76
C PRO A 555 -26.15 11.83 -12.98
N PHE A 556 -27.09 12.46 -13.68
CA PHE A 556 -28.48 12.61 -13.30
C PHE A 556 -29.16 11.26 -13.04
N GLN A 557 -30.02 11.21 -12.02
CA GLN A 557 -31.02 10.15 -11.87
C GLN A 557 -32.03 10.22 -13.02
N VAL A 558 -32.25 9.09 -13.69
CA VAL A 558 -33.52 8.82 -14.37
C VAL A 558 -34.06 7.56 -13.73
N ASN A 559 -35.09 7.72 -12.90
CA ASN A 559 -35.90 6.60 -12.43
C ASN A 559 -36.61 5.99 -13.62
N VAL A 560 -36.32 4.72 -13.90
CA VAL A 560 -37.22 3.84 -14.64
C VAL A 560 -37.32 2.55 -13.84
N GLU A 561 -38.51 2.29 -13.31
CA GLU A 561 -38.85 1.03 -12.64
C GLU A 561 -38.65 -0.16 -13.62
N PRO A 562 -38.13 -1.32 -13.16
CA PRO A 562 -38.15 -2.52 -13.97
C PRO A 562 -39.51 -3.22 -13.84
N CYS A 563 -40.22 -3.40 -14.96
CA CYS A 563 -41.30 -4.38 -15.05
C CYS A 563 -40.72 -5.81 -15.02
N GLU A 564 -41.24 -6.62 -14.12
CA GLU A 564 -41.09 -8.08 -14.07
C GLU A 564 -41.54 -8.73 -15.39
N MET A 565 -40.83 -9.78 -15.81
CA MET A 565 -41.45 -10.85 -16.59
C MET A 565 -40.99 -12.21 -16.07
N ASP A 566 -41.94 -12.89 -15.44
CA ASP A 566 -41.91 -14.31 -15.09
C ASP A 566 -42.12 -15.20 -16.33
N GLY A 567 -41.54 -16.41 -16.26
CA GLY A 567 -42.29 -17.65 -16.49
C GLY A 567 -42.55 -18.14 -17.93
N GLN A 568 -41.79 -19.16 -18.31
CA GLN A 568 -42.09 -20.29 -19.22
C GLN A 568 -43.46 -20.35 -19.94
N GLY A 569 -43.44 -20.67 -21.25
CA GLY A 569 -44.58 -21.31 -21.92
C GLY A 569 -44.57 -21.27 -23.46
N THR A 570 -44.41 -22.44 -24.07
CA THR A 570 -44.45 -22.76 -25.51
C THR A 570 -45.65 -22.23 -26.30
N ARG A 571 -45.43 -21.84 -27.58
CA ARG A 571 -46.33 -22.09 -28.74
C ARG A 571 -45.63 -21.83 -30.09
N LEU A 572 -45.53 -22.88 -30.92
CA LEU A 572 -45.65 -22.83 -32.40
C LEU A 572 -47.16 -22.94 -32.74
N PRO A 573 -47.68 -22.60 -33.95
CA PRO A 573 -47.03 -22.83 -35.26
C PRO A 573 -47.38 -21.85 -36.44
N GLU A 574 -46.86 -22.18 -37.64
CA GLU A 574 -47.33 -21.89 -39.03
C GLU A 574 -47.16 -20.45 -39.61
N THR A 575 -46.83 -20.17 -40.90
CA THR A 575 -46.52 -20.92 -42.14
C THR A 575 -46.00 -19.94 -43.22
N HIS A 576 -45.09 -20.41 -44.11
CA HIS A 576 -44.88 -20.07 -45.53
C HIS A 576 -44.79 -18.61 -46.05
N ALA A 577 -43.66 -18.27 -46.70
CA ALA A 577 -43.59 -18.07 -48.17
C ALA A 577 -42.13 -17.90 -48.66
N GLU A 578 -41.75 -18.71 -49.65
CA GLU A 578 -40.56 -18.59 -50.50
C GLU A 578 -40.60 -17.31 -51.36
N ILE A 579 -39.43 -16.82 -51.78
CA ILE A 579 -39.04 -16.63 -53.20
C ILE A 579 -37.53 -16.28 -53.25
N GLU A 580 -36.75 -17.16 -53.90
CA GLU A 580 -35.43 -16.84 -54.47
C GLU A 580 -35.60 -15.99 -55.74
N PHE A 581 -34.71 -15.02 -56.00
CA PHE A 581 -33.96 -14.99 -57.27
C PHE A 581 -32.80 -13.99 -57.29
N ILE A 582 -31.68 -14.45 -57.84
CA ILE A 582 -30.42 -13.74 -58.14
C ILE A 582 -30.57 -12.90 -59.41
N ARG A 583 -30.04 -11.65 -59.45
CA ARG A 583 -29.12 -11.16 -60.51
C ARG A 583 -28.82 -9.65 -60.43
N SER A 584 -27.54 -9.37 -60.16
CA SER A 584 -26.60 -8.56 -60.98
C SER A 584 -27.01 -7.19 -61.56
N ARG A 585 -26.14 -6.19 -61.26
CA ARG A 585 -25.62 -5.05 -62.07
C ARG A 585 -26.05 -3.63 -61.68
N GLY A 586 -25.04 -2.75 -61.69
CA GLY A 586 -25.12 -1.27 -61.75
C GLY A 586 -24.59 -0.64 -60.46
N PHE A 587 -23.33 -0.21 -60.32
CA PHE A 587 -22.63 0.95 -60.93
C PHE A 587 -23.40 2.29 -60.86
N SER A 588 -22.76 3.27 -60.20
CA SER A 588 -23.01 4.74 -60.13
C SER A 588 -24.38 5.16 -59.58
N HIS A 589 -24.49 6.09 -58.63
CA HIS A 589 -23.76 7.34 -58.41
C HIS A 589 -23.54 7.65 -56.92
#